data_AF-A0A1Y3XG37-F1
#
_entry.id   AF-A0A1Y3XG37-F1
#
_cell.length_a   1.000
_cell.length_b   1.000
_cell.length_c   1.000
_cell.angle_alpha   90.00
_cell.angle_beta   90.00
_cell.angle_gamma   90.00
#
_symmetry.space_group_name_H-M   'P 1'
#
loop_
_entity.id
_entity.type
_entity.pdbx_description
1 polymer ?
#
loop_
_entity_poly.entity_id
_entity_poly.type
_entity_poly.pdbx_seq_one_letter_code
_entity_poly.pdbx_strand_id
1 'polypeptide(L)' 'MTVKQLIDMACAYSGMSKADLARNAGWSPQTLSNRLNTGKFSMEDWEKIGSALGATVKIVIEFPDGKRIE' A
#
# COMPACT_ATOMS: atom_id res chain seq x y z
N MET A 1 6.98 -12.19 1.43
CA MET A 1 7.09 -10.72 1.64
C MET A 1 5.92 -10.26 2.49
N THR A 2 6.14 -9.40 3.49
CA THR A 2 5.04 -8.85 4.31
C THR A 2 4.54 -7.52 3.74
N VAL A 3 3.31 -7.12 4.07
CA VAL A 3 2.74 -5.83 3.66
C VAL A 3 3.63 -4.66 4.11
N LYS A 4 4.15 -4.72 5.34
CA LYS A 4 5.07 -3.71 5.87
C LYS A 4 6.33 -3.56 5.02
N GLN A 5 6.95 -4.68 4.62
CA GLN A 5 8.14 -4.66 3.77
C GLN A 5 7.83 -4.13 2.36
N LEU A 6 6.67 -4.47 1.79
CA LEU A 6 6.23 -3.93 0.50
C LEU A 6 6.11 -2.39 0.56
N ILE A 7 5.45 -1.86 1.59
CA ILE A 7 5.29 -0.41 1.76
C ILE A 7 6.63 0.27 2.03
N ASP A 8 7.50 -0.32 2.87
CA ASP A 8 8.84 0.22 3.13
C ASP A 8 9.66 0.32 1.83
N MET A 9 9.62 -0.71 0.97
CA MET A 9 10.29 -0.69 -0.33
C MET A 9 9.68 0.34 -1.29
N ALA A 10 8.35 0.46 -1.33
CA ALA A 10 7.68 1.44 -2.18
C ALA A 10 8.01 2.88 -1.76
N CYS A 11 8.03 3.17 -0.46
CA CYS A 11 8.48 4.44 0.11
C CYS A 11 9.95 4.73 -0.21
N ALA A 12 10.84 3.75 -0.06
CA ALA A 12 12.25 3.91 -0.38
C ALA A 12 12.47 4.20 -1.86
N TYR A 13 11.74 3.52 -2.75
CA TYR A 13 11.80 3.74 -4.19
C TYR A 13 11.25 5.12 -4.61
N SER A 14 10.13 5.56 -4.01
CA SER A 14 9.53 6.86 -4.31
C SER A 14 10.24 8.04 -3.66
N GLY A 15 11.24 7.80 -2.79
CA GLY A 15 11.90 8.84 -2.00
C GLY A 15 11.01 9.46 -0.92
N MET A 16 9.91 8.80 -0.57
CA MET A 16 8.91 9.30 0.37
C MET A 16 9.06 8.64 1.74
N SER A 17 9.01 9.42 2.82
CA SER A 17 8.95 8.83 4.16
C SER A 17 7.57 8.22 4.43
N LYS A 18 7.47 7.26 5.35
CA LYS A 18 6.16 6.75 5.80
C LYS A 18 5.26 7.83 6.40
N ALA A 19 5.84 8.87 6.98
CA ALA A 19 5.07 10.00 7.52
C ALA A 19 4.44 10.82 6.38
N ASP A 20 5.17 11.02 5.28
CA ASP A 20 4.65 11.70 4.09
C ASP A 20 3.62 10.84 3.38
N LEU A 21 3.84 9.53 3.28
CA LEU A 21 2.83 8.59 2.76
C LEU A 21 1.53 8.69 3.57
N ALA A 22 1.61 8.68 4.90
CA ALA A 22 0.43 8.81 5.75
C ALA A 22 -0.30 10.13 5.48
N ARG A 23 0.43 11.26 5.44
CA ARG A 23 -0.15 12.59 5.18
C ARG A 23 -0.81 12.67 3.81
N ASN A 24 -0.14 12.19 2.76
CA ASN A 24 -0.64 12.20 1.40
C ASN A 24 -1.85 11.27 1.21
N ALA A 25 -1.90 10.16 1.95
CA ALA A 25 -3.06 9.26 1.99
C ALA A 25 -4.22 9.77 2.87
N GLY A 26 -4.09 10.95 3.48
CA GLY A 26 -5.11 11.54 4.37
C GLY A 26 -5.19 10.87 5.75
N TRP A 27 -4.11 10.24 6.20
CA TRP A 27 -4.04 9.52 7.47
C TRP A 27 -3.07 10.17 8.45
N SER A 28 -3.29 9.90 9.74
CA SER A 28 -2.27 10.17 10.75
C SER A 28 -1.14 9.11 10.68
N PRO A 29 0.10 9.45 11.09
CA PRO A 29 1.18 8.47 11.18
C PRO A 29 0.86 7.27 12.08
N GLN A 30 0.04 7.48 13.12
CA GLN A 30 -0.42 6.40 14.02
C GLN A 30 -1.38 5.45 13.31
N THR A 31 -2.31 5.97 12.51
CA THR A 31 -3.24 5.18 11.68
C THR A 31 -2.47 4.28 10.72
N LEU A 32 -1.49 4.83 9.99
CA LEU A 32 -0.65 4.03 9.09
C LEU A 32 0.14 2.97 9.87
N SER A 33 0.74 3.33 11.01
CA SER A 33 1.50 2.39 11.83
C SER A 33 0.65 1.22 12.34
N ASN A 34 -0.58 1.48 12.78
CA ASN A 34 -1.52 0.42 13.20
C ASN A 34 -1.91 -0.49 12.04
N ARG A 35 -2.14 0.07 10.84
CA ARG A 35 -2.44 -0.73 9.64
C ARG A 35 -1.25 -1.59 9.22
N LEU A 36 -0.03 -1.05 9.27
CA LEU A 36 1.19 -1.81 8.98
C LEU A 36 1.43 -2.94 9.98
N ASN A 37 1.11 -2.74 11.26
CA ASN A 37 1.25 -3.76 12.30
C ASN A 37 0.17 -4.86 12.19
N THR A 38 -1.07 -4.48 11.86
CA THR A 38 -2.19 -5.43 11.73
C THR A 38 -2.24 -6.11 10.37
N GLY A 39 -1.59 -5.53 9.35
CA GLY A 39 -1.60 -6.00 7.96
C GLY A 39 -2.94 -5.84 7.25
N LYS A 40 -3.90 -5.11 7.85
CA LYS A 40 -5.27 -4.96 7.32
C LYS A 40 -5.39 -3.70 6.48
N PHE A 41 -5.60 -3.89 5.17
CA PHE A 41 -5.84 -2.85 4.19
C PHE A 41 -7.03 -3.25 3.32
N SER A 42 -8.00 -2.35 3.14
CA SER A 42 -9.04 -2.48 2.13
C SER A 42 -8.49 -2.16 0.74
N MET A 43 -9.25 -2.44 -0.30
CA MET A 43 -8.90 -2.02 -1.67
C MET A 43 -8.74 -0.49 -1.76
N GLU A 44 -9.66 0.27 -1.14
CA GLU A 44 -9.57 1.73 -1.09
C GLU A 44 -8.29 2.23 -0.39
N ASP A 45 -7.79 1.50 0.61
CA ASP A 45 -6.54 1.87 1.27
C ASP A 45 -5.35 1.69 0.31
N TRP A 46 -5.34 0.65 -0.51
CA TRP A 46 -4.32 0.42 -1.53
C TRP A 46 -4.37 1.48 -2.64
N GLU A 47 -5.56 1.91 -3.05
CA GLU A 47 -5.73 3.00 -4.01
C GLU A 47 -5.21 4.34 -3.46
N LYS A 48 -5.48 4.63 -2.17
CA LYS A 48 -4.95 5.81 -1.49
C LYS A 48 -3.43 5.78 -1.39
N ILE A 49 -2.86 4.62 -1.06
CA ILE A 49 -1.41 4.44 -0.98
C ILE A 49 -0.78 4.62 -2.37
N GLY A 50 -1.35 4.03 -3.42
CA GLY A 50 -0.88 4.22 -4.79
C GLY A 50 -0.89 5.70 -5.18
N SER A 51 -2.03 6.35 -5.02
CA SER A 51 -2.20 7.78 -5.33
C SER A 51 -1.20 8.65 -4.56
N ALA A 52 -1.00 8.37 -3.27
CA ALA A 52 -0.06 9.08 -2.41
C ALA A 52 1.40 8.89 -2.81
N LEU A 53 1.76 7.72 -3.35
CA LEU A 53 3.10 7.40 -3.86
C LEU A 53 3.33 7.86 -5.31
N GLY A 54 2.28 8.34 -6.00
CA GLY A 54 2.34 8.58 -7.45
C GLY A 54 2.44 7.29 -8.27
N ALA A 55 1.90 6.19 -7.74
CA ALA A 55 1.95 4.86 -8.33
C ALA A 55 0.54 4.26 -8.51
N THR A 56 0.42 3.26 -9.37
CA THR A 56 -0.80 2.46 -9.47
C THR A 56 -0.59 1.13 -8.76
N VAL A 57 -1.38 0.87 -7.72
CA VAL A 57 -1.40 -0.44 -7.06
C VAL A 57 -2.44 -1.30 -7.77
N LYS A 58 -2.03 -2.47 -8.27
CA LYS A 58 -2.92 -3.48 -8.85
C LYS A 58 -2.92 -4.73 -7.98
N ILE A 59 -4.10 -5.18 -7.57
CA ILE A 59 -4.28 -6.44 -6.86
C ILE A 59 -4.84 -7.42 -7.89
N VAL A 60 -4.11 -8.48 -8.18
CA VAL A 60 -4.54 -9.48 -9.16
C VAL A 60 -4.60 -10.84 -8.48
N ILE A 61 -5.72 -11.53 -8.63
CA ILE A 61 -5.90 -12.93 -8.26
C ILE A 61 -5.71 -13.76 -9.53
N GLU A 62 -4.62 -14.51 -9.59
CA GLU A 62 -4.31 -15.42 -10.69
C GLU A 62 -4.69 -16.86 -10.31
N PHE A 63 -5.49 -17.50 -11.16
CA PHE A 63 -5.92 -18.89 -10.99
C PHE A 63 -5.01 -19.83 -11.80
N PRO A 64 -4.87 -21.11 -11.39
CA PRO A 64 -4.04 -22.09 -12.11
C PRO A 64 -4.43 -22.30 -13.58
N ASP A 65 -5.69 -22.03 -13.95
CA ASP A 65 -6.20 -22.09 -15.32
C ASP A 65 -5.86 -20.85 -16.18
N GLY A 66 -5.16 -19.87 -15.60
CA GLY A 66 -4.76 -18.64 -16.29
C GLY A 66 -5.79 -17.51 -16.22
N LYS A 67 -6.97 -17.73 -15.62
CA LYS A 67 -7.92 -16.66 -15.33
C LYS A 67 -7.30 -15.66 -14.34
N ARG A 68 -7.54 -14.37 -14.59
CA ARG A 68 -7.14 -13.25 -13.72
C ARG A 68 -8.36 -12.45 -13.30
N ILE A 69 -8.41 -12.07 -12.03
CA ILE A 69 -9.40 -11.12 -11.47
C ILE A 69 -8.61 -9.94 -10.92
N GLU A 70 -8.94 -8.74 -11.39
CA GLU A 70 -8.35 -7.45 -10.95
C GLU A 70 -9.41 -6.53 -10.34
#